data_AF-A0A7C2MZN7-F1
#
_entry.id   AF-A0A7C2MZN7-F1
#
_cell.length_a   1.000
_cell.length_b   1.000
_cell.length_c   1.000
_cell.angle_alpha   90.00
_cell.angle_beta   90.00
_cell.angle_gamma   90.00
#
_symmetry.space_group_name_H-M   'P 1'
#
loop_
_entity.id
_entity.type
_entity.pdbx_description
1 polymer ?
#
loop_
_entity_poly.entity_id
_entity_poly.type
_entity_poly.pdbx_seq_one_letter_code
_entity_poly.pdbx_strand_id
1 'polypeptide(L)'
;MRNLVLLSMALFVGFSISCARQATNFEAGMRMSNTLYSDLAPQVSTALQSTPENSPRARHLELASQKLNEYRKAYEDCSKAIDLWKSSGQQPDYLMDLYKEMWRNLLEAQNLAASVYIYASECVANTTLKGKACKN
;
A
#
# COMPACT_ATOMS: atom_id res chain seq x y z
N MET A 1 33.61 -25.60 30.63
CA MET A 1 32.71 -25.99 29.53
C MET A 1 31.24 -25.60 29.76
N ARG A 2 30.68 -25.69 30.98
CA ARG A 2 29.29 -25.27 31.28
C ARG A 2 28.94 -23.80 30.94
N ASN A 3 29.86 -22.86 31.14
CA ASN A 3 29.60 -21.43 30.88
C ASN A 3 29.62 -21.05 29.38
N LEU A 4 30.27 -21.83 28.51
CA LEU A 4 30.33 -21.55 27.07
C LEU A 4 29.01 -21.92 26.37
N VAL A 5 28.34 -22.98 26.84
CA VAL A 5 27.04 -23.45 26.32
C VAL A 5 25.90 -22.48 26.68
N LEU A 6 25.95 -21.86 27.87
CA LEU A 6 24.96 -20.88 28.28
C LEU A 6 25.07 -19.56 27.48
N LEU A 7 26.28 -19.14 27.11
CA LEU A 7 26.50 -17.98 26.25
C LEU A 7 26.03 -18.22 24.81
N SER A 8 26.24 -19.42 24.25
CA SER A 8 25.74 -19.74 22.90
C SER A 8 24.22 -19.83 22.84
N MET A 9 23.57 -20.33 23.90
CA MET A 9 22.10 -20.36 23.98
C MET A 9 21.50 -18.96 24.13
N ALA A 10 22.13 -18.07 24.90
CA ALA A 10 21.65 -16.69 25.08
C ALA A 10 21.71 -15.87 23.78
N LEU A 11 22.74 -16.06 22.94
CA LEU A 11 22.83 -15.40 21.63
C LEU A 11 21.79 -15.96 20.64
N PHE A 12 21.48 -17.26 20.70
CA PHE A 12 20.44 -17.87 19.87
C PHE A 12 19.03 -17.36 20.22
N VAL A 13 18.74 -17.18 21.51
CA VAL A 13 17.45 -16.64 21.99
C VAL A 13 17.36 -15.12 21.74
N GLY A 14 18.45 -14.36 21.90
CA GLY A 14 18.47 -12.92 21.60
C GLY A 14 18.30 -12.59 20.11
N PHE A 15 18.85 -13.41 19.21
CA PHE A 15 18.72 -13.24 17.76
C PHE A 15 17.31 -13.58 17.26
N SER A 16 16.70 -14.63 17.82
CA SER A 16 15.33 -15.05 17.46
C SER A 16 14.25 -14.06 17.93
N ILE A 17 14.44 -13.40 19.09
CA ILE A 17 13.52 -12.33 19.55
C ILE A 17 13.56 -11.10 18.63
N SER A 18 14.73 -10.73 18.10
CA SER A 18 14.85 -9.62 17.12
C SER A 18 14.19 -9.94 15.78
N CYS A 19 14.33 -11.19 15.30
CA CYS A 19 13.69 -11.66 14.07
C CYS A 19 12.16 -11.65 14.19
N ALA A 20 11.61 -12.20 15.28
CA ALA A 20 10.17 -12.23 15.53
C ALA A 20 9.58 -10.82 15.65
N ARG A 21 10.28 -9.89 16.30
CA ARG A 21 9.82 -8.50 16.47
C ARG A 21 9.78 -7.72 15.15
N GLN A 22 10.72 -7.95 14.23
CA GLN A 22 10.65 -7.31 12.92
C GLN A 22 9.49 -7.87 12.08
N ALA A 23 9.27 -9.19 12.06
CA ALA A 23 8.14 -9.79 11.34
C ALA A 23 6.80 -9.20 11.80
N THR A 24 6.60 -9.04 13.11
CA THR A 24 5.38 -8.42 13.65
C THR A 24 5.20 -6.95 13.23
N ASN A 25 6.29 -6.20 13.04
CA ASN A 25 6.21 -4.81 12.58
C ASN A 25 5.79 -4.73 11.11
N PHE A 26 6.31 -5.61 10.25
CA PHE A 26 5.89 -5.68 8.85
C PHE A 26 4.42 -6.09 8.74
N GLU A 27 3.98 -7.07 9.54
CA GLU A 27 2.57 -7.48 9.57
C GLU A 27 1.63 -6.35 10.01
N ALA A 28 2.02 -5.59 11.03
CA ALA A 28 1.24 -4.42 11.46
C ALA A 28 1.12 -3.39 10.34
N GLY A 29 2.23 -3.13 9.65
CA GLY A 29 2.26 -2.24 8.48
C GLY A 29 1.38 -2.73 7.33
N MET A 30 1.45 -4.02 7.00
CA MET A 30 0.59 -4.64 5.99
C MET A 30 -0.89 -4.60 6.37
N ARG A 31 -1.25 -4.82 7.64
CA ARG A 31 -2.64 -4.70 8.08
C ARG A 31 -3.16 -3.29 7.86
N MET A 32 -2.39 -2.28 8.28
CA MET A 32 -2.76 -0.88 8.09
C MET A 32 -2.92 -0.53 6.61
N SER A 33 -1.95 -0.92 5.77
CA SER A 33 -2.04 -0.68 4.32
C SER A 33 -3.25 -1.37 3.70
N ASN A 34 -3.59 -2.57 4.17
CA ASN A 34 -4.74 -3.31 3.66
C ASN A 34 -6.07 -2.67 4.05
N THR A 35 -6.17 -2.09 5.26
CA THR A 35 -7.32 -1.27 5.65
C THR A 35 -7.46 -0.05 4.75
N LEU A 36 -6.37 0.66 4.48
CA LEU A 36 -6.39 1.81 3.58
C LEU A 36 -6.78 1.41 2.15
N TYR A 37 -6.30 0.26 1.67
CA TYR A 37 -6.69 -0.30 0.38
C TYR A 37 -8.19 -0.64 0.34
N SER A 38 -8.73 -1.30 1.37
CA SER A 38 -10.15 -1.67 1.42
C SER A 38 -11.08 -0.46 1.42
N ASP A 39 -10.61 0.67 1.97
CA ASP A 39 -11.35 1.91 1.95
C ASP A 39 -11.24 2.62 0.59
N LEU A 40 -10.06 2.62 -0.03
CA LEU A 40 -9.78 3.36 -1.28
C LEU A 40 -10.33 2.66 -2.53
N ALA A 41 -10.17 1.34 -2.64
CA ALA A 41 -10.55 0.58 -3.82
C ALA A 41 -12.03 0.76 -4.25
N PRO A 42 -13.04 0.68 -3.35
CA PRO A 42 -14.43 0.89 -3.74
C PRO A 42 -14.72 2.34 -4.15
N GLN A 43 -14.04 3.32 -3.54
CA GLN A 43 -14.18 4.74 -3.90
C GLN A 43 -13.68 4.98 -5.32
N VAL A 44 -12.49 4.48 -5.67
CA VAL A 44 -11.92 4.60 -7.03
C VAL A 44 -12.81 3.88 -8.05
N SER A 45 -13.28 2.67 -7.74
CA SER A 45 -14.16 1.90 -8.62
C SER A 45 -15.49 2.63 -8.90
N THR A 46 -16.15 3.13 -7.85
CA THR A 46 -17.41 3.87 -7.97
C THR A 46 -17.22 5.19 -8.72
N ALA A 47 -16.13 5.90 -8.45
CA ALA A 47 -15.78 7.12 -9.15
C ALA A 47 -15.54 6.87 -10.65
N LEU A 48 -14.87 5.76 -11.00
CA LEU A 48 -14.61 5.42 -12.39
C LEU A 48 -15.91 5.11 -13.15
N GLN A 49 -16.82 4.33 -12.56
CA GLN A 49 -18.12 3.99 -13.16
C GLN A 49 -19.01 5.21 -13.40
N SER A 50 -18.89 6.24 -12.56
CA SER A 50 -19.69 7.48 -12.67
C SER A 50 -19.01 8.57 -13.50
N THR A 51 -17.76 8.39 -13.90
CA THR A 51 -17.00 9.38 -14.68
C THR A 51 -17.14 9.07 -16.19
N PRO A 52 -17.44 10.07 -17.03
CA PRO A 52 -17.43 9.88 -18.48
C PRO A 52 -16.05 9.46 -18.99
N GLU A 53 -16.01 8.47 -19.88
CA GLU A 53 -14.81 7.76 -20.36
C GLU A 53 -13.73 8.68 -20.98
N ASN A 54 -14.13 9.85 -21.50
CA ASN A 54 -13.23 10.83 -22.12
C ASN A 54 -12.79 11.97 -21.17
N SER A 55 -13.23 11.95 -19.92
CA SER A 55 -12.87 12.99 -18.96
C SER A 55 -11.40 12.88 -18.55
N PRO A 56 -10.66 13.99 -18.38
CA PRO A 56 -9.34 13.98 -17.76
C PRO A 56 -9.31 13.24 -16.41
N ARG A 57 -10.45 13.24 -15.71
CA ARG A 57 -10.67 12.52 -14.46
C ARG A 57 -10.65 11.00 -14.63
N ALA A 58 -11.20 10.47 -15.72
CA ALA A 58 -11.24 9.04 -15.98
C ALA A 58 -9.83 8.46 -16.08
N ARG A 59 -8.91 9.15 -16.78
CA ARG A 59 -7.50 8.73 -16.89
C ARG A 59 -6.81 8.61 -15.53
N HIS A 60 -7.03 9.56 -14.62
CA HIS A 60 -6.43 9.51 -13.27
C HIS A 60 -7.03 8.38 -12.42
N LEU A 61 -8.34 8.12 -12.55
CA LEU A 61 -9.01 7.02 -11.86
C LEU A 61 -8.59 5.64 -12.40
N GLU A 62 -8.41 5.50 -13.71
CA GLU A 62 -7.87 4.30 -14.34
C GLU A 62 -6.45 4.01 -13.86
N LEU A 63 -5.58 5.03 -13.83
CA LEU A 63 -4.22 4.88 -13.32
C LEU A 63 -4.22 4.54 -11.81
N ALA A 64 -5.09 5.17 -11.02
CA ALA A 64 -5.27 4.81 -9.61
C ALA A 64 -5.72 3.35 -9.45
N SER A 65 -6.64 2.88 -10.30
CA SER A 65 -7.11 1.50 -10.31
C SER A 65 -5.99 0.51 -10.66
N GLN A 66 -5.14 0.85 -11.64
CA GLN A 66 -3.95 0.07 -11.99
C GLN A 66 -2.99 -0.01 -10.80
N LYS A 67 -2.72 1.11 -10.12
CA LYS A 67 -1.86 1.16 -8.93
C LYS A 67 -2.41 0.35 -7.76
N LEU A 68 -3.73 0.31 -7.58
CA LEU A 68 -4.38 -0.57 -6.61
C LEU A 68 -4.21 -2.05 -6.96
N ASN A 69 -4.23 -2.41 -8.24
CA ASN A 69 -3.93 -3.78 -8.68
C ASN A 69 -2.45 -4.14 -8.44
N GLU A 70 -1.52 -3.22 -8.71
CA GLU A 70 -0.08 -3.42 -8.43
C GLU A 70 0.18 -3.55 -6.93
N TYR A 71 -0.48 -2.73 -6.10
CA TYR A 71 -0.46 -2.87 -4.64
C TYR A 71 -0.89 -4.28 -4.21
N ARG A 72 -1.99 -4.81 -4.75
CA ARG A 72 -2.50 -6.13 -4.35
C ARG A 72 -1.50 -7.25 -4.65
N LYS A 73 -0.84 -7.20 -5.81
CA LYS A 73 0.23 -8.15 -6.15
C LYS A 73 1.40 -8.05 -5.17
N ALA A 74 1.89 -6.82 -4.92
CA ALA A 74 2.99 -6.60 -3.99
C ALA A 74 2.64 -7.02 -2.55
N TYR A 75 1.39 -6.85 -2.13
CA TYR A 75 0.87 -7.32 -0.84
C TYR A 75 0.93 -8.85 -0.72
N GLU A 76 0.47 -9.58 -1.76
CA GLU A 76 0.54 -11.05 -1.79
C GLU A 76 1.99 -11.56 -1.71
N ASP A 77 2.90 -10.91 -2.43
CA ASP A 77 4.32 -11.27 -2.42
C ASP A 77 4.98 -10.95 -1.06
N CYS A 78 4.64 -9.81 -0.45
CA CYS A 78 5.05 -9.49 0.93
C CYS A 78 4.54 -10.54 1.93
N SER A 79 3.27 -10.93 1.82
CA SER A 79 2.66 -11.91 2.70
C SER A 79 3.39 -13.25 2.62
N LYS A 80 3.65 -13.75 1.41
CA LYS A 80 4.43 -14.99 1.21
C LYS A 80 5.84 -14.87 1.78
N ALA A 81 6.51 -13.74 1.58
CA ALA A 81 7.86 -13.50 2.10
C ALA A 81 7.90 -13.48 3.63
N ILE A 82 6.87 -12.95 4.30
CA ILE A 82 6.73 -13.00 5.76
C ILE A 82 6.47 -14.43 6.25
N ASP A 83 5.66 -15.21 5.54
CA ASP A 83 5.41 -16.62 5.89
C ASP A 83 6.68 -17.48 5.76
N LEU A 84 7.47 -17.24 4.71
CA LEU A 84 8.79 -17.85 4.53
C LEU A 84 9.74 -17.46 5.66
N TRP A 85 9.71 -16.20 6.09
CA TRP A 85 10.52 -15.74 7.21
C TRP A 85 10.15 -16.43 8.52
N LYS A 86 8.86 -16.56 8.83
CA LYS A 86 8.39 -17.25 10.04
C LYS A 86 8.74 -18.72 10.07
N SER A 87 8.71 -19.39 8.91
CA SER A 87 8.98 -20.83 8.80
C SER A 87 10.47 -21.16 8.80
N SER A 88 11.30 -20.34 8.12
CA SER A 88 12.75 -20.57 7.99
C SER A 88 13.60 -19.86 9.05
N GLY A 89 13.06 -18.81 9.69
CA GLY A 89 13.82 -17.93 10.58
C GLY A 89 14.75 -16.94 9.88
N GLN A 90 14.80 -16.95 8.54
CA GLN A 90 15.60 -16.05 7.73
C GLN A 90 14.73 -15.02 7.01
N GLN A 91 15.09 -13.74 7.13
CA GLN A 91 14.44 -12.66 6.37
C GLN A 91 14.95 -12.70 4.93
N PRO A 92 14.08 -12.75 3.91
CA PRO A 92 14.52 -12.63 2.52
C PRO A 92 15.10 -11.23 2.29
N ASP A 93 16.26 -11.14 1.63
CA ASP A 93 16.93 -9.85 1.34
C ASP A 93 16.01 -8.87 0.60
N TYR A 94 15.06 -9.38 -0.18
CA TYR A 94 14.12 -8.61 -0.99
C TYR A 94 12.81 -8.22 -0.26
N LEU A 95 12.58 -8.65 0.99
CA LEU A 95 11.32 -8.36 1.71
C LEU A 95 11.11 -6.85 1.87
N MET A 96 12.18 -6.11 2.17
CA MET A 96 12.09 -4.67 2.32
C MET A 96 11.75 -3.97 1.01
N ASP A 97 12.22 -4.49 -0.11
CA ASP A 97 11.95 -3.90 -1.43
C ASP A 97 10.51 -4.18 -1.86
N LEU A 98 9.97 -5.37 -1.62
CA LEU A 98 8.54 -5.66 -1.80
C LEU A 98 7.67 -4.74 -0.94
N TYR A 99 8.04 -4.53 0.32
CA TYR A 99 7.30 -3.66 1.22
C TYR A 99 7.30 -2.20 0.75
N LYS A 100 8.45 -1.68 0.27
CA LYS A 100 8.54 -0.34 -0.32
C LYS A 100 7.68 -0.22 -1.58
N GLU A 101 7.70 -1.22 -2.45
CA GLU A 101 6.91 -1.24 -3.67
C GLU A 101 5.41 -1.24 -3.36
N MET A 102 4.99 -2.08 -2.42
CA MET A 102 3.62 -2.12 -1.91
C MET A 102 3.17 -0.74 -1.44
N TRP A 103 3.91 -0.10 -0.52
CA TRP A 103 3.54 1.23 -0.01
C TRP A 103 3.56 2.31 -1.07
N ARG A 104 4.50 2.27 -2.01
CA ARG A 104 4.57 3.21 -3.12
C ARG A 104 3.32 3.14 -4.00
N ASN A 105 2.92 1.93 -4.38
CA ASN A 105 1.73 1.73 -5.22
C ASN A 105 0.45 2.21 -4.53
N LEU A 106 0.33 1.96 -3.22
CA LEU A 106 -0.81 2.47 -2.44
C LEU A 106 -0.82 4.01 -2.35
N LEU A 107 0.33 4.61 -2.07
CA LEU A 107 0.46 6.07 -1.96
C LEU A 107 0.21 6.77 -3.30
N GLU A 108 0.72 6.21 -4.40
CA GLU A 108 0.45 6.72 -5.75
C GLU A 108 -1.05 6.62 -6.09
N ALA A 109 -1.70 5.50 -5.77
CA ALA A 109 -3.14 5.37 -5.94
C ALA A 109 -3.92 6.41 -5.13
N GLN A 110 -3.53 6.65 -3.88
CA GLN A 110 -4.13 7.69 -3.02
C GLN A 110 -3.96 9.09 -3.61
N ASN A 111 -2.75 9.42 -4.06
CA ASN A 111 -2.46 10.74 -4.64
C ASN A 111 -3.24 10.99 -5.94
N LEU A 112 -3.33 9.97 -6.79
CA LEU A 112 -4.12 10.03 -8.01
C LEU A 112 -5.61 10.21 -7.70
N ALA A 113 -6.15 9.45 -6.75
CA ALA A 113 -7.53 9.61 -6.30
C ALA A 113 -7.77 10.98 -5.65
N ALA A 114 -6.85 11.49 -4.84
CA ALA A 114 -6.96 12.81 -4.23
C ALA A 114 -6.95 13.93 -5.28
N SER A 115 -6.12 13.80 -6.33
CA SER A 115 -6.08 14.77 -7.42
C SER A 115 -7.44 14.94 -8.09
N VAL A 116 -8.19 13.83 -8.25
CA VAL A 116 -9.54 13.82 -8.83
C VAL A 116 -10.53 14.67 -8.01
N TYR A 117 -10.46 14.60 -6.68
CA TYR A 117 -11.31 15.41 -5.80
C TYR A 117 -10.93 16.89 -5.79
N ILE A 118 -9.64 17.22 -5.94
CA ILE A 118 -9.18 18.61 -6.08
C ILE A 118 -9.68 19.22 -7.41
N TYR A 119 -9.61 18.47 -8.51
CA TYR A 119 -10.20 18.92 -9.79
C TYR A 119 -11.73 19.14 -9.69
N ALA A 120 -12.42 18.40 -8.81
CA ALA A 120 -13.85 18.60 -8.59
C ALA A 120 -14.15 19.93 -7.87
N SER A 121 -13.38 20.29 -6.83
CA SER A 121 -13.60 21.53 -6.07
C SER A 121 -13.25 22.78 -6.87
N GLU A 122 -12.20 22.73 -7.69
CA GLU A 122 -11.85 23.83 -8.60
C GLU A 122 -12.92 24.06 -9.68
N CYS A 123 -13.49 22.98 -10.23
CA CYS A 123 -14.58 23.08 -11.19
C CYS A 123 -15.85 23.70 -10.59
N VAL A 124 -16.23 23.27 -9.38
CA VAL A 124 -17.40 23.84 -8.69
C VAL A 124 -17.18 25.33 -8.43
N ALA A 125 -16.03 25.73 -7.88
CA ALA A 125 -15.73 27.14 -7.63
C ALA A 125 -15.75 28.01 -8.91
N ASN A 126 -15.29 27.47 -10.04
CA ASN A 126 -15.26 28.20 -11.31
C ASN A 126 -16.66 28.29 -11.97
N THR A 127 -17.54 27.30 -11.77
CA THR A 127 -18.94 27.39 -12.22
C THR A 127 -19.74 28.42 -11.41
N THR A 128 -19.50 28.52 -10.10
CA THR A 128 -20.18 29.51 -9.23
C THR A 128 -19.71 30.94 -9.50
N LEU A 129 -18.45 31.15 -9.89
CA LEU A 129 -17.90 32.49 -10.15
C LEU A 129 -18.00 32.95 -11.62
N LYS A 130 -18.02 32.03 -12.61
CA LYS A 130 -17.93 32.40 -14.04
C LYS A 130 -19.04 31.84 -14.93
N GLY A 131 -20.01 31.09 -14.40
CA GLY A 131 -21.17 30.61 -15.16
C GLY A 131 -20.83 29.70 -16.36
N LYS A 132 -19.58 29.24 -16.51
CA LYS A 132 -19.16 28.31 -17.56
C LYS A 132 -19.12 26.91 -16.97
N ALA A 133 -20.02 26.06 -17.43
CA ALA A 133 -20.01 24.63 -17.15
C ALA A 133 -18.62 24.06 -17.47
N CYS A 134 -18.02 23.35 -16.51
CA CYS A 134 -16.87 22.50 -16.81
C CYS A 134 -17.30 21.51 -17.90
N LYS A 135 -16.75 21.67 -19.10
CA LYS A 135 -16.95 20.69 -20.17
C LYS A 135 -16.16 19.44 -19.77
N ASN A 136 -16.90 18.37 -19.54
CA ASN A 136 -16.40 17.00 -19.39
C ASN A 136 -15.50 16.60 -20.55
#